data_AF-A0A7W1T0F3-F1
#
_entry.id   AF-A0A7W1T0F3-F1
#
_cell.length_a   1.000
_cell.length_b   1.000
_cell.length_c   1.000
_cell.angle_alpha   90.00
_cell.angle_beta   90.00
_cell.angle_gamma   90.00
#
_symmetry.space_group_name_H-M   'P 1'
#
loop_
_entity.id
_entity.type
_entity.pdbx_description
1 polymer ?
#
loop_
_entity_poly.entity_id
_entity_poly.type
_entity_poly.pdbx_seq_one_letter_code
_entity_poly.pdbx_strand_id
1 'polypeptide(L)'
;MVKKGAFMKGLFFSCVLAGSLVILAHAQSPQPLGDVARALRSAPREHATKSFDNDNIPKSDKLNVVGPEEIATTSVPDNDTEVSISAERPDERSEKQLMVSDLDAQKKQLDLLSRELDVLNREYRLRAASYYADAGNRLRDPTNWDKEDAQFKQQIAAKQKELDSAKQHLENVQEQARKAGVPAKLRGE
;
A
#
# COMPACT_ATOMS: atom_id res chain seq x y z
N MET A 1 -61.37 -24.39 -28.96
CA MET A 1 -60.38 -23.29 -29.00
C MET A 1 -61.13 -22.04 -29.42
N VAL A 2 -61.13 -20.89 -28.76
CA VAL A 2 -60.05 -20.12 -28.10
C VAL A 2 -60.68 -19.27 -26.99
N LYS A 3 -60.03 -19.13 -25.83
CA LYS A 3 -60.31 -18.01 -24.91
C LYS A 3 -59.07 -17.66 -24.09
N LYS A 4 -58.84 -16.34 -24.01
CA LYS A 4 -58.02 -15.54 -23.08
C LYS A 4 -56.55 -15.33 -23.43
N GLY A 5 -56.17 -14.05 -23.41
CA GLY A 5 -54.81 -13.54 -23.49
C GLY A 5 -54.78 -12.09 -23.97
N ALA A 6 -55.21 -11.15 -23.12
CA ALA A 6 -55.13 -9.72 -23.39
C ALA A 6 -53.67 -9.24 -23.23
N PHE A 7 -53.07 -8.74 -24.32
CA PHE A 7 -51.79 -8.04 -24.28
C PHE A 7 -52.02 -6.54 -24.07
N MET A 8 -51.29 -6.01 -23.10
CA MET A 8 -51.37 -4.65 -22.57
C MET A 8 -50.81 -3.63 -23.57
N LYS A 9 -51.59 -2.57 -23.82
CA LYS A 9 -51.28 -1.41 -24.66
C LYS A 9 -50.61 -0.32 -23.81
N GLY A 10 -49.69 0.46 -24.40
CA GLY A 10 -49.40 1.81 -23.90
C GLY A 10 -47.96 2.28 -24.04
N LEU A 11 -47.47 2.43 -25.26
CA LEU A 11 -46.28 3.21 -25.60
C LEU A 11 -46.74 4.63 -25.92
N PHE A 12 -46.55 5.62 -25.05
CA PHE A 12 -46.54 7.06 -25.38
C PHE A 12 -46.19 7.86 -24.10
N PHE A 13 -45.01 8.48 -24.04
CA PHE A 13 -44.84 9.85 -23.51
C PHE A 13 -43.44 10.38 -23.88
N SER A 14 -43.41 11.22 -24.91
CA SER A 14 -42.29 12.11 -25.27
C SER A 14 -42.79 13.52 -25.03
N CYS A 15 -42.10 14.31 -24.19
CA CYS A 15 -41.90 15.76 -24.39
C CYS A 15 -41.07 16.39 -23.26
N VAL A 16 -39.87 16.85 -23.63
CA VAL A 16 -39.26 18.17 -23.34
C VAL A 16 -39.06 18.60 -21.87
N LEU A 17 -37.79 18.57 -21.43
CA LEU A 17 -37.21 19.66 -20.63
C LEU A 17 -35.69 19.73 -20.85
N ALA A 18 -35.28 20.74 -21.62
CA ALA A 18 -33.91 21.17 -21.77
C ALA A 18 -33.42 21.84 -20.48
N GLY A 19 -32.28 21.40 -19.97
CA GLY A 19 -31.60 21.98 -18.81
C GLY A 19 -30.10 21.77 -18.96
N SER A 20 -29.44 22.75 -19.57
CA SER A 20 -28.00 22.88 -19.78
C SER A 20 -27.19 22.66 -18.49
N LEU A 21 -26.39 21.59 -18.43
CA LEU A 21 -25.28 21.48 -17.48
C LEU A 21 -23.96 21.66 -18.24
N VAL A 22 -23.42 22.88 -18.16
CA VAL A 22 -22.07 23.21 -18.60
C VAL A 22 -21.09 22.52 -17.65
N ILE A 23 -20.45 21.45 -18.10
CA ILE A 23 -19.28 20.89 -17.40
C ILE A 23 -18.06 21.66 -17.91
N LEU A 24 -17.54 22.52 -17.04
CA LEU A 24 -16.28 23.22 -17.22
C LEU A 24 -15.14 22.18 -17.15
N ALA A 25 -14.71 21.73 -18.33
CA ALA A 25 -13.54 20.87 -18.49
C ALA A 25 -12.29 21.62 -18.04
N HIS A 26 -11.86 21.40 -16.80
CA HIS A 26 -10.53 21.77 -16.36
C HIS A 26 -9.54 20.79 -17.00
N ALA A 27 -9.02 21.17 -18.17
CA ALA A 27 -7.82 20.56 -18.72
C ALA A 27 -6.64 20.85 -17.79
N GLN A 28 -6.44 20.02 -16.77
CA GLN A 28 -5.13 19.93 -16.11
C GLN A 28 -4.20 19.21 -17.08
N SER A 29 -3.49 19.98 -17.90
CA SER A 29 -2.39 19.47 -18.71
C SER A 29 -1.36 18.83 -17.77
N PRO A 30 -1.09 17.52 -17.87
CA PRO A 30 -0.02 16.90 -17.11
C PRO A 30 1.28 17.51 -17.58
N GLN A 31 1.94 18.28 -16.70
CA GLN A 31 3.28 18.80 -16.97
C GLN A 31 4.17 17.61 -17.32
N PRO A 32 4.83 17.60 -18.50
CA PRO A 32 5.63 16.45 -18.90
C PRO A 32 6.77 16.26 -17.89
N LEU A 33 6.88 15.05 -17.34
CA LEU A 33 7.90 14.68 -16.36
C LEU A 33 9.33 15.01 -16.85
N GLY A 34 9.53 15.08 -18.18
CA GLY A 34 10.77 15.51 -18.81
C GLY A 34 11.16 16.96 -18.52
N ASP A 35 10.20 17.88 -18.47
CA ASP A 35 10.47 19.29 -18.16
C ASP A 35 10.78 19.49 -16.67
N VAL A 36 10.11 18.74 -15.80
CA VAL A 36 10.45 18.70 -14.36
C VAL A 36 11.86 18.13 -14.15
N ALA A 37 12.21 17.05 -14.84
CA ALA A 37 13.54 16.46 -14.74
C ALA A 37 14.65 17.39 -15.27
N ARG A 38 14.37 18.16 -16.34
CA ARG A 38 15.31 19.13 -16.90
C ARG A 38 15.47 20.34 -15.97
N ALA A 39 14.38 20.83 -15.37
CA ALA A 39 14.39 21.91 -14.38
C ALA A 39 15.20 21.55 -13.12
N LEU A 40 15.06 20.31 -12.60
CA LEU A 40 15.84 19.82 -11.46
C LEU A 40 17.34 19.65 -11.77
N ARG A 41 17.72 19.41 -13.03
CA ARG A 41 19.13 19.35 -13.45
C ARG A 41 19.75 20.73 -13.66
N SER A 42 18.96 21.72 -14.06
CA SER A 42 19.44 23.10 -14.28
C SER A 42 19.47 23.96 -13.02
N ALA A 43 18.82 23.52 -11.94
CA ALA A 43 18.90 24.20 -10.65
C ALA A 43 20.33 24.10 -10.07
N PRO A 44 20.88 25.21 -9.51
CA PRO A 44 22.13 25.16 -8.76
C PRO A 44 21.99 24.16 -7.61
N ARG A 45 22.91 23.20 -7.52
CA ARG A 45 22.94 22.28 -6.39
C ARG A 45 23.51 23.05 -5.20
N GLU A 46 22.66 23.38 -4.24
CA GLU A 46 23.09 23.77 -2.90
C GLU A 46 24.07 22.71 -2.40
N HIS A 47 25.31 23.12 -2.14
CA HIS A 47 26.31 22.21 -1.58
C HIS A 47 25.82 21.76 -0.21
N ALA A 48 25.77 20.44 0.01
CA ALA A 48 25.35 19.87 1.27
C ALA A 48 26.13 20.52 2.42
N THR A 49 25.44 21.24 3.31
CA THR A 49 26.02 22.01 4.43
C THR A 49 26.80 21.15 5.43
N LYS A 50 26.73 19.82 5.28
CA LYS A 50 27.43 18.85 6.13
C LYS A 50 28.12 17.83 5.22
N SER A 51 29.41 18.04 4.97
CA SER A 51 30.30 17.03 4.40
C SER A 51 30.81 16.13 5.52
N PHE A 52 30.42 14.86 5.48
CA PHE A 52 31.00 13.82 6.32
C PHE A 52 32.15 13.18 5.54
N ASP A 53 33.37 13.62 5.84
CA ASP A 53 34.62 12.99 5.36
C ASP A 53 35.18 12.09 6.47
N ASN A 54 36.22 11.30 6.18
CA ASN A 54 36.89 10.38 7.12
C ASN A 54 37.37 11.07 8.41
N ASP A 55 37.56 12.39 8.37
CA ASP A 55 37.96 13.22 9.52
C ASP A 55 36.78 13.82 10.30
N ASN A 56 35.56 13.80 9.76
CA ASN A 56 34.35 14.32 10.40
C ASN A 56 33.29 13.22 10.64
N ILE A 57 33.73 11.96 10.73
CA ILE A 57 32.89 10.86 11.18
C ILE A 57 32.77 10.98 12.71
N PRO A 58 31.55 11.03 13.28
CA PRO A 58 31.37 11.03 14.72
C PRO A 58 31.93 9.72 15.30
N LYS A 59 33.05 9.81 16.02
CA LYS A 59 33.73 8.65 16.65
C LYS A 59 33.06 8.19 17.95
N SER A 60 31.97 8.83 18.34
CA SER A 60 31.28 8.60 19.62
C SER A 60 29.87 8.06 19.48
N ASP A 61 29.45 7.60 18.29
CA ASP A 61 28.18 6.91 18.18
C ASP A 61 28.33 5.50 18.77
N LYS A 62 27.48 5.21 19.75
CA LYS A 62 27.38 3.91 20.41
C LYS A 62 26.98 2.91 19.33
N LEU A 63 27.96 2.17 18.83
CA LEU A 63 27.74 0.98 18.02
C LEU A 63 26.73 0.13 18.78
N ASN A 64 25.56 -0.09 18.17
CA ASN A 64 24.53 -0.92 18.75
C ASN A 64 25.01 -2.37 18.62
N VAL A 65 25.76 -2.84 19.62
CA VAL A 65 26.25 -4.21 19.70
C VAL A 65 25.06 -5.10 20.05
N VAL A 66 24.60 -5.90 19.09
CA VAL A 66 23.59 -6.92 19.34
C VAL A 66 24.30 -8.13 19.96
N GLY A 67 24.28 -8.20 21.29
CA GLY A 67 24.78 -9.33 22.10
C GLY A 67 24.64 -9.02 23.60
N PRO A 68 24.19 -9.96 24.45
CA PRO A 68 23.89 -9.68 25.86
C PRO A 68 25.08 -9.93 26.80
N GLU A 69 25.30 -9.00 27.74
CA GLU A 69 25.89 -9.10 29.10
C GLU A 69 26.45 -7.70 29.49
N GLU A 70 26.37 -7.15 30.70
CA GLU A 70 25.81 -7.53 32.00
C GLU A 70 25.64 -6.23 32.85
N ILE A 71 25.10 -6.36 34.06
CA ILE A 71 24.38 -5.36 34.88
C ILE A 71 25.31 -4.36 35.61
N ALA A 72 24.85 -3.11 35.80
CA ALA A 72 25.22 -2.32 36.97
C ALA A 72 24.08 -1.37 37.43
N THR A 73 23.68 -1.56 38.68
CA THR A 73 22.65 -0.90 39.49
C THR A 73 23.02 0.55 39.88
N THR A 74 22.04 1.48 39.99
CA THR A 74 21.71 2.22 41.25
C THR A 74 20.80 3.45 41.07
N SER A 75 19.79 3.48 41.95
CA SER A 75 19.00 4.58 42.56
C SER A 75 17.97 5.42 41.79
N VAL A 76 16.76 5.37 42.36
CA VAL A 76 15.56 6.21 42.17
C VAL A 76 15.79 7.63 42.74
N PRO A 77 14.97 8.63 42.34
CA PRO A 77 13.96 9.08 43.31
C PRO A 77 12.55 9.33 42.73
N ASP A 78 11.61 9.32 43.67
CA ASP A 78 10.17 9.53 43.57
C ASP A 78 9.70 10.70 42.71
N ASN A 79 8.59 10.47 42.00
CA ASN A 79 7.55 11.49 41.91
C ASN A 79 6.17 10.84 41.79
N ASP A 80 5.35 11.11 42.81
CA ASP A 80 3.93 10.83 42.86
C ASP A 80 3.20 11.47 41.67
N THR A 81 2.56 10.65 40.86
CA THR A 81 1.36 11.07 40.12
C THR A 81 0.41 9.88 40.07
N GLU A 82 -0.65 10.01 40.85
CA GLU A 82 -1.81 9.16 40.88
C GLU A 82 -2.46 9.13 39.49
N VAL A 83 -2.07 8.14 38.69
CA VAL A 83 -2.86 7.68 37.54
C VAL A 83 -3.54 6.41 38.01
N SER A 84 -4.87 6.42 38.01
CA SER A 84 -5.71 5.24 38.16
C SER A 84 -5.40 4.25 37.05
N ILE A 85 -4.34 3.46 37.22
CA ILE A 85 -4.04 2.31 36.41
C ILE A 85 -4.95 1.21 36.94
N SER A 86 -6.01 0.95 36.18
CA SER A 86 -6.73 -0.32 36.27
C SER A 86 -5.66 -1.42 36.22
N ALA A 87 -5.47 -2.12 37.34
CA ALA A 87 -4.38 -3.08 37.50
C ALA A 87 -4.59 -4.25 36.53
N GLU A 88 -4.06 -4.10 35.32
CA GLU A 88 -4.07 -5.12 34.28
C GLU A 88 -3.14 -6.25 34.69
N ARG A 89 -3.64 -7.48 34.60
CA ARG A 89 -2.83 -8.65 34.98
C ARG A 89 -1.64 -8.77 34.00
N PRO A 90 -0.46 -9.24 34.46
CA PRO A 90 0.72 -9.39 33.60
C PRO A 90 0.45 -10.20 32.32
N ASP A 91 -0.45 -11.18 32.42
CA ASP A 91 -0.87 -12.04 31.30
C ASP A 91 -1.70 -11.29 30.24
N GLU A 92 -2.55 -10.35 30.64
CA GLU A 92 -3.36 -9.53 29.73
C GLU A 92 -2.46 -8.53 28.97
N ARG A 93 -1.39 -8.04 29.63
CA ARG A 93 -0.42 -7.14 29.00
C ARG A 93 0.42 -7.85 27.94
N SER A 94 0.83 -9.09 28.20
CA SER A 94 1.62 -9.88 27.24
C SER A 94 0.79 -10.27 26.01
N GLU A 95 -0.49 -10.63 26.19
CA GLU A 95 -1.41 -10.92 25.09
C GLU A 95 -1.62 -9.71 24.17
N LYS A 96 -1.83 -8.51 24.74
CA LYS A 96 -1.93 -7.27 23.96
C LYS A 96 -0.65 -6.96 23.18
N GLN A 97 0.52 -7.23 23.78
CA GLN A 97 1.81 -7.02 23.12
C GLN A 97 1.95 -7.95 21.90
N LEU A 98 1.52 -9.21 22.03
CA LEU A 98 1.51 -10.19 20.94
C LEU A 98 0.57 -9.73 19.80
N MET A 99 -0.64 -9.29 20.13
CA MET A 99 -1.59 -8.77 19.12
C MET A 99 -1.04 -7.56 18.36
N VAL A 100 -0.32 -6.65 19.04
CA VAL A 100 0.34 -5.52 18.37
C VAL A 100 1.44 -6.01 17.43
N SER A 101 2.23 -7.00 17.85
CA SER A 101 3.26 -7.58 16.98
C SER A 101 2.69 -8.30 15.75
N ASP A 102 1.54 -8.98 15.90
CA ASP A 102 0.84 -9.62 14.79
C ASP A 102 0.29 -8.59 13.80
N LEU A 103 -0.27 -7.48 14.30
CA LEU A 103 -0.71 -6.36 13.45
C LEU A 103 0.45 -5.78 12.63
N ASP A 104 1.60 -5.58 13.25
CA ASP A 104 2.78 -5.06 12.56
C ASP A 104 3.31 -6.06 11.51
N ALA A 105 3.29 -7.35 11.81
CA ALA A 105 3.65 -8.39 10.85
C ALA A 105 2.71 -8.41 9.64
N GLN A 106 1.40 -8.32 9.87
CA GLN A 106 0.39 -8.28 8.80
C GLN A 106 0.51 -7.05 7.91
N LYS A 107 0.78 -5.87 8.50
CA LYS A 107 1.06 -4.65 7.74
C LYS A 107 2.27 -4.81 6.82
N LYS A 108 3.37 -5.36 7.35
CA LYS A 108 4.57 -5.64 6.54
C LYS A 108 4.29 -6.61 5.40
N GLN A 109 3.45 -7.62 5.65
CA GLN A 109 3.03 -8.56 4.61
C GLN A 109 2.19 -7.88 3.52
N LEU A 110 1.30 -6.95 3.88
CA LEU A 110 0.58 -6.14 2.91
C LEU A 110 1.49 -5.24 2.08
N ASP A 111 2.46 -4.58 2.71
CA ASP A 111 3.43 -3.75 2.00
C ASP A 111 4.25 -4.58 0.99
N LEU A 112 4.63 -5.80 1.38
CA LEU A 112 5.32 -6.73 0.52
C LEU A 112 4.43 -7.16 -0.67
N LEU A 113 3.20 -7.61 -0.40
CA LEU A 113 2.26 -8.02 -1.46
C LEU A 113 1.93 -6.88 -2.43
N SER A 114 1.76 -5.67 -1.91
CA SER A 114 1.54 -4.46 -2.71
C SER A 114 2.73 -4.18 -3.63
N ARG A 115 3.95 -4.30 -3.12
CA ARG A 115 5.17 -4.12 -3.92
C ARG A 115 5.34 -5.20 -4.99
N GLU A 116 5.09 -6.46 -4.65
CA GLU A 116 5.15 -7.56 -5.61
C GLU A 116 4.15 -7.39 -6.75
N LEU A 117 2.94 -6.91 -6.43
CA LEU A 117 1.91 -6.60 -7.43
C LEU A 117 2.38 -5.48 -8.36
N ASP A 118 2.96 -4.40 -7.83
CA ASP A 118 3.48 -3.31 -8.66
C ASP A 118 4.64 -3.79 -9.57
N VAL A 119 5.54 -4.61 -9.03
CA VAL A 119 6.61 -5.24 -9.82
C VAL A 119 6.04 -6.08 -10.96
N LEU A 120 5.08 -6.97 -10.69
CA LEU A 120 4.43 -7.80 -11.72
C LEU A 120 3.75 -6.96 -12.79
N ASN A 121 3.03 -5.90 -12.40
CA ASN A 121 2.41 -4.98 -13.35
C ASN A 121 3.44 -4.26 -14.22
N ARG A 122 4.54 -3.82 -13.63
CA ARG A 122 5.61 -3.14 -14.35
C ARG A 122 6.33 -4.08 -15.30
N GLU A 123 6.66 -5.29 -14.85
CA GLU A 123 7.29 -6.33 -15.66
C GLU A 123 6.40 -6.72 -16.84
N TYR A 124 5.10 -6.90 -16.61
CA TYR A 124 4.13 -7.15 -17.68
C TYR A 124 4.14 -6.02 -18.72
N ARG A 125 4.10 -4.76 -18.29
CA ARG A 125 4.14 -3.60 -19.21
C ARG A 125 5.45 -3.55 -20.00
N LEU A 126 6.59 -3.82 -19.35
CA LEU A 126 7.89 -3.85 -20.02
C LEU A 126 7.96 -4.99 -21.03
N ARG A 127 7.45 -6.18 -20.69
CA ARG A 127 7.45 -7.34 -21.57
C ARG A 127 6.53 -7.15 -22.76
N ALA A 128 5.36 -6.54 -22.55
CA ALA A 128 4.48 -6.10 -23.61
C ALA A 128 5.21 -5.11 -24.53
N ALA A 129 5.79 -4.04 -23.97
CA ALA A 129 6.52 -3.05 -24.76
C ALA A 129 7.66 -3.68 -25.57
N SER A 130 8.45 -4.60 -24.98
CA SER A 130 9.50 -5.31 -25.72
C SER A 130 8.97 -6.19 -26.83
N TYR A 131 7.85 -6.90 -26.60
CA TYR A 131 7.24 -7.76 -27.61
C TYR A 131 6.71 -6.97 -28.81
N TYR A 132 6.08 -5.81 -28.55
CA TYR A 132 5.52 -4.96 -29.60
C TYR A 132 6.57 -4.05 -30.27
N ALA A 133 7.74 -3.82 -29.64
CA ALA A 133 8.82 -3.05 -30.22
C ALA A 133 9.57 -3.80 -31.34
N ASP A 134 9.64 -5.13 -31.29
CA ASP A 134 10.25 -5.95 -32.34
C ASP A 134 9.18 -6.58 -33.26
N ALA A 135 8.95 -5.94 -34.41
CA ALA A 135 8.02 -6.43 -35.44
C ALA A 135 8.39 -7.83 -35.98
N GLY A 136 9.65 -8.26 -35.88
CA GLY A 136 10.11 -9.57 -36.31
C GLY A 136 9.88 -10.67 -35.27
N ASN A 137 9.65 -10.32 -34.01
CA ASN A 137 9.41 -11.30 -32.94
C ASN A 137 8.08 -12.04 -33.10
N ARG A 138 7.03 -11.32 -33.56
CA ARG A 138 5.70 -11.89 -33.87
C ARG A 138 5.73 -12.97 -34.96
N LEU A 139 6.64 -12.84 -35.94
CA LEU A 139 6.78 -13.81 -37.03
C LEU A 139 7.56 -15.07 -36.60
N ARG A 140 8.49 -14.92 -35.66
CA ARG A 140 9.33 -16.02 -35.16
C ARG A 140 8.66 -16.84 -34.08
N ASP A 141 7.87 -16.18 -33.21
CA ASP A 141 7.28 -16.87 -32.06
C ASP A 141 5.85 -16.37 -31.75
N PRO A 142 4.87 -16.68 -32.62
CA PRO A 142 3.54 -16.08 -32.57
C PRO A 142 2.72 -16.49 -31.34
N THR A 143 2.99 -17.65 -30.74
CA THR A 143 2.18 -18.19 -29.62
C THR A 143 2.81 -17.99 -28.25
N ASN A 144 4.09 -17.63 -28.18
CA ASN A 144 4.77 -17.51 -26.90
C ASN A 144 4.27 -16.30 -26.11
N TRP A 145 3.98 -15.19 -26.79
CA TRP A 145 3.38 -14.01 -26.15
C TRP A 145 2.03 -14.30 -25.50
N ASP A 146 1.14 -15.03 -26.17
CA ASP A 146 -0.18 -15.32 -25.62
C ASP A 146 -0.10 -16.15 -24.33
N LYS A 147 0.88 -17.07 -24.25
CA LYS A 147 1.14 -17.85 -23.03
C LYS A 147 1.68 -16.97 -21.91
N GLU A 148 2.67 -16.14 -22.21
CA GLU A 148 3.27 -15.23 -21.24
C GLU A 148 2.24 -14.22 -20.73
N ASP A 149 1.44 -13.62 -21.63
CA ASP A 149 0.35 -12.71 -21.30
C ASP A 149 -0.68 -13.36 -20.36
N ALA A 150 -1.11 -14.59 -20.67
CA ALA A 150 -2.01 -15.33 -19.81
C ALA A 150 -1.40 -15.62 -18.43
N GLN A 151 -0.12 -16.00 -18.38
CA GLN A 151 0.60 -16.26 -17.13
C GLN A 151 0.71 -15.01 -16.26
N PHE A 152 1.13 -13.88 -16.84
CA PHE A 152 1.22 -12.61 -16.09
C PHE A 152 -0.14 -12.17 -15.58
N LYS A 153 -1.20 -12.26 -16.40
CA LYS A 153 -2.57 -11.93 -15.97
C LYS A 153 -3.04 -12.83 -14.82
N GLN A 154 -2.76 -14.13 -14.88
CA GLN A 154 -3.07 -15.05 -13.79
C GLN A 154 -2.31 -14.71 -12.51
N GLN A 155 -1.01 -14.43 -12.59
CA GLN A 155 -0.19 -14.06 -11.44
C GLN A 155 -0.65 -12.74 -10.81
N ILE A 156 -0.93 -11.72 -11.64
CA ILE A 156 -1.47 -10.44 -11.18
C ILE A 156 -2.82 -10.64 -10.49
N ALA A 157 -3.73 -11.41 -11.08
CA ALA A 157 -5.03 -11.68 -10.46
C ALA A 157 -4.91 -12.46 -9.15
N ALA A 158 -4.01 -13.45 -9.09
CA ALA A 158 -3.74 -14.21 -7.88
C ALA A 158 -3.16 -13.32 -6.77
N LYS A 159 -2.18 -12.47 -7.09
CA LYS A 159 -1.56 -11.53 -6.15
C LYS A 159 -2.51 -10.43 -5.69
N GLN A 160 -3.36 -9.93 -6.58
CA GLN A 160 -4.43 -8.99 -6.22
C GLN A 160 -5.38 -9.64 -5.20
N LYS A 161 -5.81 -10.88 -5.46
CA LYS A 161 -6.69 -11.62 -4.54
C LYS A 161 -6.01 -11.90 -3.19
N GLU A 162 -4.73 -12.25 -3.19
CA GLU A 162 -3.94 -12.46 -1.97
C GLU A 162 -3.85 -11.17 -1.15
N LEU A 163 -3.57 -10.03 -1.81
CA LEU A 163 -3.52 -8.71 -1.19
C LEU A 163 -4.88 -8.35 -0.57
N ASP A 164 -5.98 -8.55 -1.30
CA ASP A 164 -7.33 -8.24 -0.78
C ASP A 164 -7.71 -9.15 0.39
N SER A 165 -7.32 -10.43 0.36
CA SER A 165 -7.51 -11.36 1.49
C SER A 165 -6.70 -10.94 2.72
N ALA A 166 -5.45 -10.51 2.52
CA ALA A 166 -4.60 -10.02 3.60
C ALA A 166 -5.13 -8.72 4.20
N LYS A 167 -5.73 -7.82 3.39
CA LYS A 167 -6.40 -6.61 3.90
C LYS A 167 -7.57 -6.96 4.79
N GLN A 168 -8.43 -7.88 4.33
CA GLN A 168 -9.56 -8.35 5.12
C GLN A 168 -9.10 -9.01 6.43
N HIS A 169 -8.01 -9.77 6.41
CA HIS A 169 -7.44 -10.36 7.61
C HIS A 169 -6.93 -9.29 8.60
N LEU A 170 -6.24 -8.27 8.09
CA LEU A 170 -5.78 -7.13 8.90
C LEU A 170 -6.96 -6.43 9.57
N GLU A 171 -8.04 -6.13 8.84
CA GLU A 171 -9.24 -5.51 9.40
C GLU A 171 -9.83 -6.36 10.53
N ASN A 172 -9.88 -7.69 10.35
CA ASN A 172 -10.37 -8.61 11.39
C ASN A 172 -9.48 -8.59 12.64
N VAL A 173 -8.15 -8.58 12.49
CA VAL A 173 -7.23 -8.54 13.64
C VAL A 173 -7.23 -7.16 14.29
N GLN A 174 -7.38 -6.08 13.54
CA GLN A 174 -7.55 -4.73 14.09
C GLN A 174 -8.82 -4.62 14.93
N GLU A 175 -9.92 -5.24 14.47
CA GLU A 175 -11.19 -5.28 15.20
C GLU A 175 -11.09 -6.16 16.46
N GLN A 176 -10.36 -7.28 16.40
CA GLN A 176 -10.06 -8.08 17.59
C GLN A 176 -9.22 -7.29 18.59
N ALA A 177 -8.18 -6.59 18.13
CA ALA A 177 -7.35 -5.73 18.97
C ALA A 177 -8.16 -4.58 19.59
N ARG A 178 -9.12 -4.02 18.85
CA ARG A 178 -10.06 -3.02 19.36
C ARG A 178 -10.90 -3.59 20.51
N LYS A 179 -11.46 -4.79 20.33
CA LYS A 179 -12.26 -5.49 21.34
C LYS A 179 -11.44 -5.88 22.57
N ALA A 180 -10.16 -6.20 22.39
CA ALA A 180 -9.21 -6.48 23.47
C ALA A 180 -8.71 -5.22 24.19
N GLY A 181 -9.17 -4.03 23.79
CA GLY A 181 -8.80 -2.77 24.44
C GLY A 181 -7.41 -2.25 24.08
N VAL A 182 -6.83 -2.70 22.96
CA VAL A 182 -5.58 -2.13 22.44
C VAL A 182 -5.85 -0.70 21.96
N PRO A 183 -5.11 0.31 22.43
CA PRO A 183 -5.34 1.70 22.06
C PRO A 183 -5.10 1.94 20.57
N ALA A 184 -5.85 2.88 19.97
CA ALA A 184 -5.79 3.19 18.53
C ALA A 184 -4.37 3.47 18.01
N LYS A 185 -3.58 4.21 18.80
CA LYS A 185 -2.17 4.52 18.48
C LYS A 185 -1.30 3.27 18.25
N LEU A 186 -1.56 2.19 18.99
CA LEU A 186 -0.82 0.93 18.84
C LEU A 186 -1.39 0.04 17.72
N ARG A 187 -2.65 0.26 17.32
CA ARG A 187 -3.28 -0.41 16.16
C ARG A 187 -2.94 0.28 14.83
N GLY A 188 -2.40 1.50 14.87
CA GLY A 188 -2.00 2.30 13.71
C GLY A 188 -3.18 2.98 13.00
N GLU A 189 -4.20 3.35 13.77
CA GLU A 189 -5.35 4.18 13.35
C GLU A 189 -5.14 5.66 13.71
#